data_AF-A0A1F5XGG7-F1
#
_entry.id   AF-A0A1F5XGG7-F1
#
_cell.length_a   1.000
_cell.length_b   1.000
_cell.length_c   1.000
_cell.angle_alpha   90.00
_cell.angle_beta   90.00
_cell.angle_gamma   90.00
#
_symmetry.space_group_name_H-M   'P 1'
#
loop_
_entity.id
_entity.type
_entity.pdbx_description
1 polymer ?
#
loop_
_entity_poly.entity_id
_entity_poly.type
_entity_poly.pdbx_seq_one_letter_code
_entity_poly.pdbx_strand_id
1 'polypeptide(L)'
;MDAPLEFLKKASGALLGASERNGNIFCAKHRVEHTGKIAYAAILNLELFDATGGAEYLERAKLYAEFVYSKIKPDPSGKYWIVWPGNYSRYNMSNSSLDAGSGIDALSSLLLHPESGLSEETIKKYRDAVWKVSSSYLAEAASEKPITNQRLWAGTGLAAAYALFHEKKWKDAVLKGIERAFREQLADGFFSYHPSPEKSCMPGSARDITSFYHSRHIGFILYSLDRLGVDWRSHEANLSKGIRALIALIGRDGLKSIRAETKRWYWHSFYEVASYSFDLYALLAWGERAGDELATQYARLMWERLESEQKEGGWITASKTGENFQCKIFWTCQVAWLARVRNLVPQKTNMPQDEYAYFPNADILRVGKPSYLVTLRGKTSAPTMSWGSGYGGGNILYFGKKSQGFANQLPARHGEVESGMGYGSWVAVPLSHSFLMRVRRALRILRNERQELKSHVFYMLVELRAGNIRAFWHLFAGHFLRRILSAFSPLISTEWSGEVTADVSPREASYKVAPAARDGERRDDFILKRKYTFGEDTVSVRDQVGVKRPPRCLAWVGMGLGKKTRVFHPKQNDTIVIEYEL
;
A
#
# COMPACT_ATOMS: atom_id res chain seq x y z
N MET A 1 -4.73 12.71 -29.26
CA MET A 1 -5.70 11.93 -28.46
C MET A 1 -5.27 12.02 -27.00
N ASP A 2 -6.23 12.23 -26.10
CA ASP A 2 -5.99 12.33 -24.65
C ASP A 2 -5.57 10.96 -24.09
N ALA A 3 -4.28 10.78 -23.78
CA ALA A 3 -3.72 9.49 -23.38
C ALA A 3 -4.41 8.86 -22.14
N PRO A 4 -4.69 9.63 -21.06
CA PRO A 4 -5.58 9.20 -19.98
C PRO A 4 -6.93 8.65 -20.45
N LEU A 5 -7.59 9.32 -21.39
CA LEU A 5 -8.89 8.89 -21.88
C LEU A 5 -8.82 7.53 -22.59
N GLU A 6 -7.86 7.32 -23.49
CA GLU A 6 -7.68 6.05 -24.19
C GLU A 6 -7.31 4.90 -23.23
N PHE A 7 -6.48 5.18 -22.23
CA PHE A 7 -6.18 4.22 -21.15
C PHE A 7 -7.44 3.77 -20.41
N LEU A 8 -8.32 4.71 -20.05
CA LEU A 8 -9.58 4.42 -19.35
C LEU A 8 -10.56 3.64 -20.22
N LYS A 9 -10.66 3.95 -21.52
CA LYS A 9 -11.48 3.20 -22.49
C LYS A 9 -11.04 1.74 -22.58
N LYS A 10 -9.73 1.48 -22.68
CA LYS A 10 -9.17 0.11 -22.69
C LYS A 10 -9.49 -0.63 -21.40
N ALA A 11 -9.37 0.01 -20.24
CA ALA A 11 -9.72 -0.59 -18.95
C ALA A 11 -11.22 -0.92 -18.88
N SER A 12 -12.11 -0.03 -19.32
CA SER A 12 -13.56 -0.29 -19.42
C SER A 12 -13.85 -1.47 -20.34
N GLY A 13 -13.24 -1.51 -21.54
CA GLY A 13 -13.40 -2.61 -22.49
C GLY A 13 -12.96 -3.97 -21.92
N ALA A 14 -11.84 -3.99 -21.19
CA ALA A 14 -11.34 -5.19 -20.51
C ALA A 14 -12.33 -5.73 -19.46
N LEU A 15 -12.91 -4.83 -18.65
CA LEU A 15 -13.90 -5.19 -17.65
C LEU A 15 -15.20 -5.69 -18.29
N LEU A 16 -15.70 -5.01 -19.33
CA LEU A 16 -16.89 -5.45 -20.05
C LEU A 16 -16.69 -6.82 -20.69
N GLY A 17 -15.55 -7.06 -21.33
CA GLY A 17 -15.24 -8.35 -21.96
C GLY A 17 -15.16 -9.53 -20.98
N ALA A 18 -14.94 -9.26 -19.69
CA ALA A 18 -14.98 -10.27 -18.63
C ALA A 18 -16.32 -10.30 -17.87
N SER A 19 -17.26 -9.43 -18.20
CA SER A 19 -18.55 -9.32 -17.53
C SER A 19 -19.57 -10.29 -18.13
N GLU A 20 -20.36 -10.90 -17.26
CA GLU A 20 -21.60 -11.57 -17.63
C GLU A 20 -22.66 -10.53 -18.04
N ARG A 21 -23.77 -11.00 -18.64
CA ARG A 21 -24.86 -10.13 -19.12
C ARG A 21 -25.50 -9.25 -18.03
N ASN A 22 -25.35 -9.63 -16.76
CA ASN A 22 -25.87 -8.90 -15.60
C ASN A 22 -24.81 -7.98 -14.96
N GLY A 23 -23.67 -7.74 -15.60
CA GLY A 23 -22.59 -6.89 -15.07
C GLY A 23 -21.68 -7.58 -14.05
N ASN A 24 -21.91 -8.85 -13.75
CA ASN A 24 -21.08 -9.60 -12.83
C ASN A 24 -19.73 -9.96 -13.45
N ILE A 25 -18.67 -9.95 -12.64
CA ILE A 25 -17.34 -10.40 -13.04
C ILE A 25 -16.85 -11.45 -12.03
N PHE A 26 -16.83 -12.71 -12.44
CA PHE A 26 -16.23 -13.76 -11.61
C PHE A 26 -14.71 -13.74 -11.72
N CYS A 27 -14.07 -13.64 -10.56
CA CYS A 27 -12.63 -13.75 -10.51
C CYS A 27 -12.19 -15.21 -10.73
N ALA A 28 -11.52 -15.49 -11.85
CA ALA A 28 -10.96 -16.82 -12.12
C ALA A 28 -10.04 -17.32 -10.98
N LYS A 29 -9.28 -16.41 -10.35
CA LYS A 29 -8.40 -16.71 -9.22
C LYS A 29 -9.19 -17.04 -7.95
N HIS A 30 -10.04 -16.13 -7.46
CA HIS A 30 -10.70 -16.28 -6.16
C HIS A 30 -12.01 -17.07 -6.22
N ARG A 31 -12.54 -17.32 -7.43
CA ARG A 31 -13.85 -17.93 -7.70
C ARG A 31 -14.99 -17.27 -6.90
N VAL A 32 -14.91 -15.94 -6.79
CA VAL A 32 -15.94 -15.09 -6.19
C VAL A 32 -16.10 -13.81 -6.98
N GLU A 33 -17.23 -13.18 -6.77
CA GLU A 33 -17.57 -11.84 -7.22
C GLU A 33 -16.91 -10.83 -6.26
N HIS A 34 -16.11 -9.90 -6.80
CA HIS A 34 -15.52 -8.82 -6.00
C HIS A 34 -16.40 -7.59 -6.08
N THR A 35 -17.63 -7.69 -5.57
CA THR A 35 -18.69 -6.68 -5.80
C THR A 35 -18.25 -5.26 -5.50
N GLY A 36 -17.59 -5.00 -4.36
CA GLY A 36 -17.07 -3.67 -4.03
C GLY A 36 -15.97 -3.15 -4.95
N LYS A 37 -15.32 -4.01 -5.72
CA LYS A 37 -14.38 -3.59 -6.77
C LYS A 37 -15.11 -3.35 -8.07
N ILE A 38 -15.98 -4.29 -8.47
CA ILE A 38 -16.78 -4.17 -9.69
C ILE A 38 -17.66 -2.91 -9.64
N ALA A 39 -18.13 -2.48 -8.46
CA ALA A 39 -18.86 -1.23 -8.29
C ALA A 39 -18.15 -0.01 -8.90
N TYR A 40 -16.81 0.06 -8.84
CA TYR A 40 -16.06 1.15 -9.46
C TYR A 40 -16.14 1.16 -10.98
N ALA A 41 -16.49 0.05 -11.63
CA ALA A 41 -16.74 0.03 -13.07
C ALA A 41 -17.92 0.94 -13.44
N ALA A 42 -18.92 1.10 -12.57
CA ALA A 42 -20.00 2.07 -12.81
C ALA A 42 -19.45 3.50 -12.87
N ILE A 43 -18.61 3.88 -11.90
CA ILE A 43 -17.97 5.22 -11.83
C ILE A 43 -17.05 5.43 -13.03
N LEU A 44 -16.20 4.45 -13.37
CA LEU A 44 -15.32 4.53 -14.53
C LEU A 44 -16.10 4.84 -15.83
N ASN A 45 -17.21 4.12 -16.03
CA ASN A 45 -18.01 4.30 -17.24
C ASN A 45 -18.81 5.62 -17.21
N LEU A 46 -19.25 6.08 -16.04
CA LEU A 46 -19.87 7.40 -15.92
C LEU A 46 -18.90 8.52 -16.30
N GLU A 47 -17.67 8.48 -15.77
CA GLU A 47 -16.63 9.47 -16.11
C GLU A 47 -16.22 9.41 -17.60
N LEU A 48 -16.29 8.23 -18.23
CA LEU A 48 -16.07 8.08 -19.68
C LEU A 48 -17.23 8.66 -20.50
N PHE A 49 -18.46 8.50 -20.03
CA PHE A 49 -19.63 9.13 -20.64
C PHE A 49 -19.45 10.66 -20.63
N ASP A 50 -19.12 11.26 -19.49
CA ASP A 50 -18.90 12.71 -19.36
C ASP A 50 -17.78 13.21 -20.27
N ALA A 51 -16.75 12.38 -20.47
CA ALA A 51 -15.61 12.72 -21.32
C ALA A 51 -15.91 12.64 -22.83
N THR A 52 -16.89 11.83 -23.25
CA THR A 52 -17.02 11.42 -24.67
C THR A 52 -18.42 11.60 -25.26
N GLY A 53 -19.45 11.71 -24.44
CA GLY A 53 -20.86 11.62 -24.84
C GLY A 53 -21.29 10.24 -25.33
N GLY A 54 -20.43 9.21 -25.21
CA GLY A 54 -20.70 7.86 -25.73
C GLY A 54 -21.75 7.13 -24.90
N ALA A 55 -22.96 6.99 -25.44
CA ALA A 55 -24.10 6.36 -24.76
C ALA A 55 -23.80 4.92 -24.29
N GLU A 56 -22.90 4.21 -24.97
CA GLU A 56 -22.46 2.87 -24.57
C GLU A 56 -21.81 2.85 -23.18
N TYR A 57 -21.16 3.93 -22.77
CA TYR A 57 -20.56 4.03 -21.44
C TYR A 57 -21.64 4.27 -20.38
N LEU A 58 -22.64 5.11 -20.64
CA LEU A 58 -23.77 5.28 -19.73
C LEU A 58 -24.53 3.96 -19.52
N GLU A 59 -24.76 3.19 -20.58
CA GLU A 59 -25.41 1.88 -20.47
C GLU A 59 -24.57 0.86 -19.68
N ARG A 60 -23.24 0.88 -19.83
CA ARG A 60 -22.33 0.09 -18.96
C ARG A 60 -22.40 0.55 -17.51
N ALA A 61 -22.48 1.85 -17.25
CA ALA A 61 -22.60 2.39 -15.90
C ALA A 61 -23.89 1.89 -15.21
N LYS A 62 -25.02 1.93 -15.93
CA LYS A 62 -26.31 1.38 -15.49
C LYS A 62 -26.24 -0.12 -15.23
N LEU A 63 -25.60 -0.88 -16.12
CA LEU A 63 -25.39 -2.33 -15.97
C LEU A 63 -24.67 -2.67 -14.66
N TYR A 64 -23.55 -2.00 -14.37
CA TYR A 64 -22.81 -2.26 -13.13
C TYR A 64 -23.53 -1.72 -11.89
N ALA A 65 -24.31 -0.65 -12.00
CA ALA A 65 -25.15 -0.16 -10.90
C ALA A 65 -26.25 -1.17 -10.56
N GLU A 66 -26.93 -1.75 -11.55
CA GLU A 66 -27.94 -2.79 -11.35
C GLU A 66 -27.32 -4.04 -10.70
N PHE A 67 -26.12 -4.43 -11.14
CA PHE A 67 -25.36 -5.49 -10.48
C PHE A 67 -25.14 -5.18 -9.00
N VAL A 68 -24.66 -3.99 -8.65
CA VAL A 68 -24.42 -3.59 -7.25
C VAL A 68 -25.72 -3.62 -6.45
N TYR A 69 -26.81 -3.07 -6.99
CA TYR A 69 -28.13 -3.09 -6.37
C TYR A 69 -28.58 -4.53 -6.07
N SER A 70 -28.41 -5.45 -7.02
CA SER A 70 -28.78 -6.87 -6.84
C SER A 70 -28.02 -7.58 -5.70
N LYS A 71 -26.90 -7.01 -5.23
CA LYS A 71 -26.10 -7.55 -4.13
C LYS A 71 -26.38 -6.88 -2.78
N ILE A 72 -27.28 -5.89 -2.73
CA ILE A 72 -27.71 -5.27 -1.48
C ILE A 72 -28.74 -6.16 -0.81
N LYS A 73 -28.41 -6.67 0.37
CA LYS A 73 -29.29 -7.51 1.19
C LYS A 73 -28.90 -7.43 2.66
N PRO A 74 -29.79 -7.81 3.59
CA PRO A 74 -29.44 -7.86 5.00
C PRO A 74 -28.25 -8.81 5.22
N ASP A 75 -27.46 -8.49 6.24
CA ASP A 75 -26.46 -9.39 6.77
C ASP A 75 -27.14 -10.57 7.50
N PRO A 76 -26.43 -11.67 7.80
CA PRO A 76 -27.02 -12.83 8.47
C PRO A 76 -27.63 -12.53 9.84
N SER A 77 -27.19 -11.48 10.54
CA SER A 77 -27.80 -11.05 11.81
C SER A 77 -29.09 -10.26 11.63
N GLY A 78 -29.38 -9.78 10.41
CA GLY A 78 -30.48 -8.86 10.12
C GLY A 78 -30.27 -7.43 10.62
N LYS A 79 -29.17 -7.15 11.33
CA LYS A 79 -28.88 -5.83 11.92
C LYS A 79 -28.52 -4.80 10.86
N TYR A 80 -27.80 -5.22 9.82
CA TYR A 80 -27.23 -4.32 8.83
C TYR A 80 -27.66 -4.68 7.43
N TRP A 81 -27.87 -3.66 6.59
CA TRP A 81 -27.87 -3.84 5.14
C TRP A 81 -26.46 -3.66 4.61
N ILE A 82 -26.00 -4.62 3.81
CA ILE A 82 -24.65 -4.64 3.25
C ILE A 82 -24.66 -4.92 1.76
N VAL A 83 -23.55 -4.63 1.10
CA VAL A 83 -23.26 -5.09 -0.26
C VAL A 83 -22.52 -6.41 -0.18
N TRP A 84 -23.15 -7.49 -0.66
CA TRP A 84 -22.56 -8.83 -0.63
C TRP A 84 -21.50 -9.03 -1.72
N PRO A 85 -20.51 -9.92 -1.49
CA PRO A 85 -20.42 -10.85 -0.37
C PRO A 85 -19.79 -10.30 0.91
N GLY A 86 -19.25 -9.08 0.92
CA GLY A 86 -18.66 -8.47 2.12
C GLY A 86 -17.64 -9.38 2.80
N ASN A 87 -17.59 -9.33 4.13
CA ASN A 87 -16.82 -10.28 4.93
C ASN A 87 -17.47 -11.68 5.07
N TYR A 88 -18.62 -11.94 4.45
CA TYR A 88 -19.37 -13.19 4.57
C TYR A 88 -18.94 -14.28 3.58
N SER A 89 -18.06 -13.95 2.63
CA SER A 89 -17.28 -14.94 1.89
C SER A 89 -15.83 -14.87 2.33
N ARG A 90 -15.30 -15.96 2.88
CA ARG A 90 -13.87 -16.06 3.22
C ARG A 90 -12.95 -15.87 2.01
N TYR A 91 -13.47 -16.08 0.80
CA TYR A 91 -12.75 -15.94 -0.46
C TYR A 91 -12.89 -14.54 -1.07
N ASN A 92 -13.77 -13.69 -0.52
CA ASN A 92 -13.80 -12.29 -0.87
C ASN A 92 -12.64 -11.59 -0.14
N MET A 93 -11.77 -10.95 -0.91
CA MET A 93 -10.60 -10.25 -0.37
C MET A 93 -10.91 -8.81 0.04
N SER A 94 -12.20 -8.51 0.09
CA SER A 94 -12.81 -7.28 0.54
C SER A 94 -13.44 -7.46 1.92
N ASN A 95 -13.66 -6.35 2.61
CA ASN A 95 -14.46 -6.31 3.83
C ASN A 95 -15.74 -5.52 3.55
N SER A 96 -16.72 -5.63 4.44
CA SER A 96 -18.02 -4.98 4.22
C SER A 96 -17.92 -3.45 4.15
N SER A 97 -16.91 -2.81 4.76
CA SER A 97 -16.67 -1.35 4.62
C SER A 97 -16.24 -0.96 3.21
N LEU A 98 -15.41 -1.79 2.58
CA LEU A 98 -15.00 -1.61 1.20
C LEU A 98 -16.17 -1.87 0.24
N ASP A 99 -16.89 -2.98 0.43
CA ASP A 99 -17.98 -3.34 -0.49
C ASP A 99 -19.16 -2.37 -0.39
N ALA A 100 -19.58 -2.02 0.83
CA ALA A 100 -20.63 -1.04 1.03
C ALA A 100 -20.16 0.37 0.61
N GLY A 101 -18.94 0.77 0.97
CA GLY A 101 -18.41 2.10 0.64
C GLY A 101 -18.35 2.34 -0.87
N SER A 102 -17.73 1.41 -1.62
CA SER A 102 -17.66 1.52 -3.08
C SER A 102 -19.02 1.34 -3.76
N GLY A 103 -19.86 0.42 -3.27
CA GLY A 103 -21.17 0.15 -3.86
C GLY A 103 -22.11 1.35 -3.73
N ILE A 104 -22.14 1.97 -2.55
CA ILE A 104 -22.95 3.16 -2.32
C ILE A 104 -22.38 4.39 -3.03
N ASP A 105 -21.06 4.54 -3.12
CA ASP A 105 -20.46 5.58 -3.96
C ASP A 105 -20.88 5.46 -5.43
N ALA A 106 -20.88 4.24 -5.98
CA ALA A 106 -21.29 3.97 -7.35
C ALA A 106 -22.76 4.29 -7.61
N LEU A 107 -23.68 3.77 -6.77
CA LEU A 107 -25.11 4.06 -6.90
C LEU A 107 -25.40 5.55 -6.73
N SER A 108 -24.74 6.20 -5.76
CA SER A 108 -24.94 7.62 -5.51
C SER A 108 -24.42 8.49 -6.65
N SER A 109 -23.26 8.13 -7.21
CA SER A 109 -22.69 8.84 -8.37
C SER A 109 -23.64 8.79 -9.57
N LEU A 110 -24.24 7.63 -9.86
CA LEU A 110 -25.20 7.50 -10.96
C LEU A 110 -26.51 8.27 -10.68
N LEU A 111 -27.03 8.21 -9.46
CA LEU A 111 -28.25 8.94 -9.05
C LEU A 111 -28.09 10.46 -9.09
N LEU A 112 -26.89 10.97 -8.78
CA LEU A 112 -26.57 12.40 -8.85
C LEU A 112 -26.31 12.87 -10.28
N HIS A 113 -26.11 11.94 -11.23
CA HIS A 113 -25.76 12.31 -12.59
C HIS A 113 -26.98 12.90 -13.33
N PRO A 114 -26.90 14.13 -13.88
CA PRO A 114 -28.04 14.80 -14.49
C PRO A 114 -28.57 14.06 -15.72
N GLU A 115 -27.68 13.41 -16.48
CA GLU A 115 -28.02 12.65 -17.68
C GLU A 115 -28.08 11.14 -17.40
N SER A 116 -28.36 10.73 -16.17
CA SER A 116 -28.40 9.31 -15.80
C SER A 116 -29.42 8.51 -16.61
N GLY A 117 -30.48 9.14 -17.13
CA GLY A 117 -31.52 8.50 -17.93
C GLY A 117 -32.21 7.34 -17.19
N LEU A 118 -32.24 7.38 -15.86
CA LEU A 118 -32.92 6.39 -15.03
C LEU A 118 -34.42 6.67 -14.98
N SER A 119 -35.24 5.62 -14.98
CA SER A 119 -36.68 5.76 -14.74
C SER A 119 -36.96 6.12 -13.27
N GLU A 120 -38.11 6.74 -13.00
CA GLU A 120 -38.54 7.07 -11.63
C GLU A 120 -38.56 5.85 -10.70
N GLU A 121 -38.98 4.69 -11.23
CA GLU A 121 -38.99 3.43 -10.49
C GLU A 121 -37.57 3.01 -10.07
N THR A 122 -36.61 3.06 -11.00
CA THR A 122 -35.20 2.73 -10.71
C THR A 122 -34.59 3.73 -9.75
N ILE A 123 -34.88 5.03 -9.92
CA ILE A 123 -34.46 6.07 -8.98
C ILE A 123 -34.96 5.74 -7.57
N LYS A 124 -36.24 5.40 -7.41
CA LYS A 124 -36.83 5.04 -6.12
C LYS A 124 -36.15 3.82 -5.50
N LYS A 125 -35.93 2.76 -6.30
CA LYS A 125 -35.25 1.53 -5.85
C LYS A 125 -33.82 1.79 -5.37
N TYR A 126 -33.03 2.50 -6.17
CA TYR A 126 -31.64 2.78 -5.83
C TYR A 126 -31.53 3.73 -4.63
N ARG A 127 -32.39 4.75 -4.53
CA ARG A 127 -32.44 5.64 -3.36
C ARG A 127 -32.75 4.86 -2.08
N ASP A 128 -33.73 3.96 -2.10
CA ASP A 128 -34.06 3.09 -0.96
C ASP A 128 -32.86 2.19 -0.57
N ALA A 129 -32.18 1.60 -1.55
CA ALA A 129 -31.01 0.77 -1.30
C ALA A 129 -29.83 1.56 -0.68
N VAL A 130 -29.54 2.76 -1.22
CA VAL A 130 -28.55 3.69 -0.66
C VAL A 130 -28.91 4.06 0.77
N TRP A 131 -30.16 4.40 1.03
CA TRP A 131 -30.64 4.76 2.35
C TRP A 131 -30.46 3.62 3.36
N LYS A 132 -30.88 2.39 3.00
CA LYS A 132 -30.78 1.20 3.86
C LYS A 132 -29.36 0.91 4.30
N VAL A 133 -28.41 0.86 3.36
CA VAL A 133 -26.99 0.57 3.66
C VAL A 133 -26.34 1.73 4.42
N SER A 134 -26.67 2.98 4.06
CA SER A 134 -26.08 4.17 4.69
C SER A 134 -26.55 4.38 6.12
N SER A 135 -27.86 4.26 6.37
CA SER A 135 -28.47 4.40 7.69
C SER A 135 -28.16 3.26 8.65
N SER A 136 -27.83 2.06 8.14
CA SER A 136 -27.50 0.91 8.99
C SER A 136 -26.00 0.74 9.15
N TYR A 137 -25.30 0.26 8.12
CA TYR A 137 -23.91 -0.17 8.22
C TYR A 137 -22.90 0.99 8.12
N LEU A 138 -23.04 1.87 7.12
CA LEU A 138 -21.99 2.84 6.81
C LEU A 138 -21.87 3.94 7.88
N ALA A 139 -22.97 4.42 8.46
CA ALA A 139 -22.93 5.44 9.52
C ALA A 139 -22.04 5.04 10.70
N GLU A 140 -22.19 3.80 11.18
CA GLU A 140 -21.34 3.25 12.23
C GLU A 140 -19.93 2.94 11.70
N ALA A 141 -19.81 2.34 10.52
CA ALA A 141 -18.50 1.97 9.99
C ALA A 141 -17.58 3.16 9.71
N ALA A 142 -18.14 4.28 9.23
CA ALA A 142 -17.43 5.52 8.91
C ALA A 142 -16.92 6.28 10.15
N SER A 143 -17.43 5.97 11.34
CA SER A 143 -17.04 6.62 12.59
C SER A 143 -16.27 5.70 13.54
N GLU A 144 -16.67 4.42 13.63
CA GLU A 144 -16.20 3.52 14.69
C GLU A 144 -15.14 2.50 14.26
N LYS A 145 -15.00 2.17 12.97
CA LYS A 145 -14.05 1.14 12.52
C LYS A 145 -12.63 1.44 13.00
N PRO A 146 -11.93 0.45 13.59
CA PRO A 146 -10.62 0.67 14.21
C PRO A 146 -9.50 0.88 13.18
N ILE A 147 -9.60 0.25 12.01
CA ILE A 147 -8.65 0.42 10.92
C ILE A 147 -9.02 1.68 10.14
N THR A 148 -8.13 2.67 10.14
CA THR A 148 -8.31 3.98 9.50
C THR A 148 -8.76 3.85 8.04
N ASN A 149 -8.10 3.00 7.25
CA ASN A 149 -8.49 2.76 5.86
C ASN A 149 -9.91 2.20 5.70
N GLN A 150 -10.37 1.29 6.58
CA GLN A 150 -11.73 0.75 6.49
C GLN A 150 -12.78 1.82 6.81
N ARG A 151 -12.48 2.63 7.82
CA ARG A 151 -13.32 3.75 8.23
C ARG A 151 -13.47 4.79 7.13
N LEU A 152 -12.36 5.24 6.56
CA LEU A 152 -12.39 6.22 5.47
C LEU A 152 -13.05 5.67 4.19
N TRP A 153 -12.90 4.38 3.90
CA TRP A 153 -13.60 3.75 2.77
C TRP A 153 -15.12 3.70 2.97
N ALA A 154 -15.59 3.41 4.19
CA ALA A 154 -17.01 3.56 4.50
C ALA A 154 -17.44 5.04 4.39
N GLY A 155 -16.56 5.95 4.82
CA GLY A 155 -16.74 7.40 4.72
C GLY A 155 -16.99 7.89 3.30
N THR A 156 -16.30 7.38 2.28
CA THR A 156 -16.51 7.82 0.89
C THR A 156 -17.93 7.52 0.40
N GLY A 157 -18.43 6.30 0.67
CA GLY A 157 -19.80 5.92 0.31
C GLY A 157 -20.84 6.72 1.09
N LEU A 158 -20.61 6.95 2.39
CA LEU A 158 -21.52 7.72 3.23
C LEU A 158 -21.55 9.21 2.86
N ALA A 159 -20.41 9.78 2.46
CA ALA A 159 -20.33 11.15 1.97
C ALA A 159 -21.06 11.31 0.62
N ALA A 160 -20.92 10.33 -0.29
CA ALA A 160 -21.68 10.30 -1.53
C ALA A 160 -23.20 10.18 -1.28
N ALA A 161 -23.62 9.37 -0.30
CA ALA A 161 -25.01 9.29 0.12
C ALA A 161 -25.49 10.62 0.75
N TYR A 162 -24.67 11.30 1.56
CA TYR A 162 -25.01 12.63 2.08
C TYR A 162 -25.30 13.63 0.96
N ALA A 163 -24.56 13.61 -0.14
CA ALA A 163 -24.82 14.49 -1.28
C ALA A 163 -26.20 14.27 -1.93
N LEU A 164 -26.85 13.11 -1.71
CA LEU A 164 -28.20 12.78 -2.21
C LEU A 164 -29.34 13.13 -1.27
N PHE A 165 -29.10 13.03 0.05
CA PHE A 165 -30.15 13.08 1.07
C PHE A 165 -29.96 14.19 2.10
N HIS A 166 -28.78 14.79 2.17
CA HIS A 166 -28.40 15.84 3.14
C HIS A 166 -28.63 15.47 4.61
N GLU A 167 -28.54 14.17 4.93
CA GLU A 167 -28.72 13.66 6.29
C GLU A 167 -27.58 14.09 7.21
N LYS A 168 -27.88 15.00 8.15
CA LYS A 168 -26.89 15.59 9.07
C LYS A 168 -26.09 14.53 9.84
N LYS A 169 -26.75 13.49 10.35
CA LYS A 169 -26.10 12.38 11.08
C LYS A 169 -25.02 11.67 10.26
N TRP A 170 -25.17 11.60 8.93
CA TRP A 170 -24.18 10.99 8.04
C TRP A 170 -22.97 11.90 7.86
N LYS A 171 -23.20 13.21 7.65
CA LYS A 171 -22.12 14.20 7.65
C LYS A 171 -21.31 14.17 8.93
N ASP A 172 -21.98 14.17 10.08
CA ASP A 172 -21.34 14.13 11.40
C ASP A 172 -20.51 12.85 11.58
N ALA A 173 -21.01 11.69 11.14
CA ALA A 173 -20.27 10.42 11.19
C ALA A 173 -19.00 10.42 10.34
N VAL A 174 -19.07 10.96 9.11
CA VAL A 174 -17.90 11.08 8.24
C VAL A 174 -16.88 12.05 8.82
N LEU A 175 -17.31 13.23 9.29
CA LEU A 175 -16.41 14.22 9.90
C LEU A 175 -15.74 13.67 11.16
N LYS A 176 -16.49 12.98 12.03
CA LYS A 176 -15.91 12.26 13.18
C LYS A 176 -14.84 11.25 12.74
N GLY A 177 -15.08 10.56 11.63
CA GLY A 177 -14.16 9.61 11.04
C GLY A 177 -12.86 10.25 10.52
N ILE A 178 -12.98 11.39 9.82
CA ILE A 178 -11.87 12.20 9.30
C ILE A 178 -11.04 12.76 10.47
N GLU A 179 -11.68 13.37 11.46
CA GLU A 179 -11.02 13.93 12.64
C GLU A 179 -10.23 12.87 13.40
N ARG A 180 -10.82 11.68 13.55
CA ARG A 180 -10.12 10.56 14.16
C ARG A 180 -8.94 10.09 13.30
N ALA A 181 -9.06 10.07 11.98
CA ALA A 181 -7.96 9.70 11.10
C ALA A 181 -6.77 10.67 11.26
N PHE A 182 -7.02 11.98 11.32
CA PHE A 182 -5.95 12.96 11.56
C PHE A 182 -5.32 12.84 12.95
N ARG A 183 -6.07 12.49 14.00
CA ARG A 183 -5.48 12.17 15.31
C ARG A 183 -4.62 10.90 15.30
N GLU A 184 -4.87 9.99 14.37
CA GLU A 184 -4.10 8.75 14.20
C GLU A 184 -2.91 8.92 13.22
N GLN A 185 -2.86 10.02 12.48
CA GLN A 185 -1.75 10.38 11.62
C GLN A 185 -0.52 10.67 12.49
N LEU A 186 0.64 10.15 12.09
CA LEU A 186 1.90 10.50 12.74
C LEU A 186 2.22 11.99 12.50
N ALA A 187 3.00 12.59 13.40
CA ALA A 187 3.28 14.03 13.35
C ALA A 187 3.95 14.48 12.03
N ASP A 188 4.65 13.56 11.38
CA ASP A 188 5.33 13.71 10.08
C ASP A 188 4.45 13.31 8.88
N GLY A 189 3.17 12.99 9.09
CA GLY A 189 2.17 12.82 8.04
C GLY A 189 1.87 11.37 7.65
N PHE A 190 2.67 10.40 8.09
CA PHE A 190 2.45 8.99 7.77
C PHE A 190 1.25 8.39 8.51
N PHE A 191 0.61 7.39 7.89
CA PHE A 191 -0.40 6.56 8.54
C PHE A 191 0.13 5.14 8.77
N SER A 192 -0.08 4.63 9.97
CA SER A 192 0.03 3.20 10.26
C SER A 192 -1.06 2.40 9.54
N TYR A 193 -0.84 1.11 9.27
CA TYR A 193 -1.95 0.25 8.84
C TYR A 193 -3.04 0.12 9.92
N HIS A 194 -2.63 -0.13 11.17
CA HIS A 194 -3.52 -0.17 12.32
C HIS A 194 -2.96 0.73 13.43
N PRO A 195 -3.71 1.74 13.90
CA PRO A 195 -3.21 2.68 14.90
C PRO A 195 -3.05 2.05 16.29
N SER A 196 -3.92 1.10 16.65
CA SER A 196 -3.90 0.40 17.95
C SER A 196 -4.04 -1.13 17.81
N PRO A 197 -3.07 -1.82 17.18
CA PRO A 197 -3.20 -3.25 16.85
C PRO A 197 -3.43 -4.15 18.07
N GLU A 198 -2.92 -3.75 19.24
CA GLU A 198 -3.09 -4.42 20.53
C GLU A 198 -4.56 -4.55 20.95
N LYS A 199 -5.43 -3.61 20.55
CA LYS A 199 -6.88 -3.64 20.84
C LYS A 199 -7.66 -4.58 19.92
N SER A 200 -7.04 -5.04 18.83
CA SER A 200 -7.70 -5.82 17.77
C SER A 200 -7.04 -7.19 17.55
N CYS A 201 -6.30 -7.69 18.55
CA CYS A 201 -5.57 -8.97 18.47
C CYS A 201 -4.63 -9.06 17.24
N MET A 202 -4.11 -7.93 16.78
CA MET A 202 -3.12 -7.84 15.71
C MET A 202 -1.72 -7.68 16.31
N PRO A 203 -0.65 -8.15 15.62
CA PRO A 203 0.70 -7.94 16.11
C PRO A 203 1.07 -6.45 16.10
N GLY A 204 1.96 -6.05 17.00
CA GLY A 204 2.43 -4.66 17.10
C GLY A 204 3.04 -4.12 15.79
N SER A 205 3.58 -5.01 14.95
CA SER A 205 4.12 -4.69 13.63
C SER A 205 3.09 -4.14 12.63
N ALA A 206 1.80 -4.36 12.86
CA ALA A 206 0.73 -3.73 12.09
C ALA A 206 0.63 -2.21 12.32
N ARG A 207 1.34 -1.65 13.32
CA ARG A 207 1.48 -0.21 13.52
C ARG A 207 2.50 0.45 12.56
N ASP A 208 3.30 -0.34 11.85
CA ASP A 208 4.24 0.22 10.88
C ASP A 208 3.51 0.87 9.69
N ILE A 209 4.25 1.65 8.91
CA ILE A 209 3.72 2.37 7.75
C ILE A 209 3.39 1.40 6.60
N THR A 210 2.59 1.87 5.65
CA THR A 210 2.16 1.10 4.48
C THR A 210 2.22 1.97 3.23
N SER A 211 2.95 1.53 2.21
CA SER A 211 2.99 2.20 0.92
C SER A 211 1.67 2.05 0.15
N PHE A 212 0.95 0.95 0.36
CA PHE A 212 -0.31 0.66 -0.31
C PHE A 212 -1.51 1.49 0.17
N TYR A 213 -1.65 1.75 1.47
CA TYR A 213 -2.85 2.42 1.98
C TYR A 213 -2.69 3.94 2.14
N HIS A 214 -1.47 4.46 2.10
CA HIS A 214 -1.19 5.84 2.45
C HIS A 214 -1.99 6.86 1.63
N SER A 215 -1.98 6.75 0.30
CA SER A 215 -2.73 7.66 -0.58
C SER A 215 -4.25 7.56 -0.42
N ARG A 216 -4.77 6.39 -0.05
CA ARG A 216 -6.22 6.24 0.18
C ARG A 216 -6.71 7.10 1.31
N HIS A 217 -5.93 7.22 2.38
CA HIS A 217 -6.36 8.05 3.50
C HIS A 217 -6.57 9.50 3.05
N ILE A 218 -5.59 10.07 2.36
CA ILE A 218 -5.66 11.45 1.87
C ILE A 218 -6.72 11.61 0.77
N GLY A 219 -6.71 10.73 -0.23
CA GLY A 219 -7.69 10.78 -1.32
C GLY A 219 -9.13 10.62 -0.83
N PHE A 220 -9.40 9.70 0.10
CA PHE A 220 -10.74 9.51 0.65
C PHE A 220 -11.20 10.68 1.51
N ILE A 221 -10.29 11.31 2.26
CA ILE A 221 -10.61 12.51 3.04
C ILE A 221 -10.99 13.65 2.08
N LEU A 222 -10.14 13.95 1.08
CA LEU A 222 -10.42 14.99 0.08
C LEU A 222 -11.77 14.76 -0.61
N TYR A 223 -11.98 13.55 -1.13
CA TYR A 223 -13.24 13.17 -1.77
C TYR A 223 -14.45 13.36 -0.85
N SER A 224 -14.32 12.94 0.40
CA SER A 224 -15.42 13.04 1.36
C SER A 224 -15.72 14.51 1.70
N LEU A 225 -14.70 15.34 1.91
CA LEU A 225 -14.89 16.77 2.19
C LEU A 225 -15.62 17.48 1.05
N ASP A 226 -15.27 17.19 -0.21
CA ASP A 226 -15.97 17.73 -1.39
C ASP A 226 -17.45 17.35 -1.36
N ARG A 227 -17.76 16.06 -1.16
CA ARG A 227 -19.14 15.55 -1.17
C ARG A 227 -19.97 16.08 0.00
N LEU A 228 -19.33 16.45 1.11
CA LEU A 228 -19.97 17.06 2.27
C LEU A 228 -20.14 18.59 2.15
N GLY A 229 -19.53 19.22 1.14
CA GLY A 229 -19.47 20.67 0.99
C GLY A 229 -18.71 21.34 2.15
N VAL A 230 -17.61 20.72 2.61
CA VAL A 230 -16.78 21.23 3.71
C VAL A 230 -15.47 21.76 3.13
N ASP A 231 -15.09 22.98 3.50
CA ASP A 231 -13.81 23.56 3.07
C ASP A 231 -12.64 22.74 3.63
N TRP A 232 -11.79 22.25 2.74
CA TRP A 232 -10.64 21.43 3.09
C TRP A 232 -9.54 22.24 3.80
N ARG A 233 -9.56 23.57 3.71
CA ARG A 233 -8.52 24.44 4.30
C ARG A 233 -8.42 24.30 5.82
N SER A 234 -9.50 23.93 6.51
CA SER A 234 -9.46 23.61 7.94
C SER A 234 -8.55 22.40 8.27
N HIS A 235 -8.19 21.60 7.26
CA HIS A 235 -7.35 20.40 7.37
C HIS A 235 -6.06 20.50 6.56
N GLU A 236 -5.75 21.67 6.00
CA GLU A 236 -4.61 21.90 5.08
C GLU A 236 -3.29 21.37 5.63
N ALA A 237 -2.97 21.67 6.89
CA ALA A 237 -1.72 21.26 7.51
C ALA A 237 -1.55 19.72 7.54
N ASN A 238 -2.60 18.98 7.85
CA ASN A 238 -2.56 17.52 7.92
C ASN A 238 -2.55 16.87 6.54
N LEU A 239 -3.32 17.45 5.59
CA LEU A 239 -3.34 17.03 4.20
C LEU A 239 -1.97 17.22 3.54
N SER A 240 -1.37 18.40 3.71
CA SER A 240 -0.04 18.73 3.19
C SER A 240 1.03 17.76 3.72
N LYS A 241 1.07 17.51 5.02
CA LYS A 241 1.97 16.50 5.62
C LYS A 241 1.74 15.11 5.02
N GLY A 242 0.48 14.71 4.85
CA GLY A 242 0.12 13.44 4.22
C GLY A 242 0.61 13.32 2.78
N ILE A 243 0.51 14.38 1.98
CA ILE A 243 1.01 14.43 0.60
C ILE A 243 2.54 14.38 0.56
N ARG A 244 3.23 15.13 1.43
CA ARG A 244 4.71 15.05 1.53
C ARG A 244 5.17 13.64 1.92
N ALA A 245 4.47 12.98 2.86
CA ALA A 245 4.73 11.59 3.21
C ALA A 245 4.44 10.62 2.04
N LEU A 246 3.42 10.88 1.21
CA LEU A 246 3.15 10.09 0.00
C LEU A 246 4.30 10.20 -1.01
N ILE A 247 4.74 11.43 -1.29
CA ILE A 247 5.85 11.72 -2.21
C ILE A 247 7.14 11.02 -1.74
N ALA A 248 7.39 10.97 -0.43
CA ALA A 248 8.54 10.29 0.13
C ALA A 248 8.61 8.78 -0.17
N LEU A 249 7.46 8.15 -0.47
CA LEU A 249 7.38 6.73 -0.83
C LEU A 249 7.57 6.47 -2.33
N ILE A 250 7.52 7.51 -3.17
CA ILE A 250 7.53 7.42 -4.63
C ILE A 250 8.95 7.69 -5.16
N GLY A 251 9.46 6.78 -5.98
CA GLY A 251 10.70 6.95 -6.74
C GLY A 251 10.51 7.88 -7.95
N ARG A 252 11.62 8.34 -8.55
CA ARG A 252 11.56 9.15 -9.79
C ARG A 252 11.25 8.32 -11.05
N ASP A 253 11.11 7.00 -10.90
CA ASP A 253 10.55 6.07 -11.88
C ASP A 253 9.05 5.77 -11.63
N GLY A 254 8.41 6.50 -10.71
CA GLY A 254 7.02 6.30 -10.31
C GLY A 254 6.79 5.01 -9.50
N LEU A 255 7.84 4.29 -9.08
CA LEU A 255 7.68 3.09 -8.27
C LEU A 255 7.52 3.42 -6.79
N LYS A 256 6.62 2.68 -6.13
CA LYS A 256 6.60 2.58 -4.66
C LYS A 256 7.19 1.26 -4.20
N SER A 257 8.27 1.35 -3.41
CA SER A 257 8.99 0.19 -2.92
C SER A 257 8.14 -0.61 -1.94
N ILE A 258 8.03 -1.93 -2.16
CA ILE A 258 7.34 -2.83 -1.23
C ILE A 258 8.10 -3.02 0.09
N ARG A 259 9.36 -2.55 0.14
CA ARG A 259 10.16 -2.59 1.35
C ARG A 259 9.58 -1.78 2.50
N ALA A 260 8.81 -0.72 2.21
CA ALA A 260 8.09 0.06 3.21
C ALA A 260 6.70 -0.51 3.57
N GLU A 261 6.26 -1.59 2.94
CA GLU A 261 4.91 -2.13 3.15
C GLU A 261 4.85 -3.00 4.41
N THR A 262 3.98 -2.64 5.36
CA THR A 262 3.70 -3.48 6.53
C THR A 262 2.87 -4.71 6.22
N LYS A 263 1.89 -4.64 5.31
CA LYS A 263 0.96 -5.75 5.00
C LYS A 263 1.52 -6.66 3.91
N ARG A 264 2.64 -7.31 4.21
CA ARG A 264 3.49 -7.98 3.21
C ARG A 264 2.89 -9.20 2.57
N TRP A 265 2.08 -9.92 3.33
CA TRP A 265 1.42 -11.12 2.83
C TRP A 265 0.51 -10.85 1.61
N TYR A 266 0.12 -9.60 1.34
CA TYR A 266 -0.61 -9.23 0.12
C TYR A 266 0.23 -9.32 -1.17
N TRP A 267 1.56 -9.34 -1.04
CA TRP A 267 2.47 -9.01 -2.13
C TRP A 267 3.46 -10.13 -2.43
N HIS A 268 3.49 -10.49 -3.70
CA HIS A 268 4.51 -11.33 -4.31
C HIS A 268 5.36 -10.54 -5.32
N SER A 269 4.84 -9.41 -5.83
CA SER A 269 5.56 -8.47 -6.69
C SER A 269 6.63 -7.70 -5.91
N PHE A 270 7.62 -7.20 -6.65
CA PHE A 270 8.75 -6.43 -6.09
C PHE A 270 8.42 -4.95 -5.85
N TYR A 271 7.27 -4.51 -6.32
CA TYR A 271 6.73 -3.17 -6.13
C TYR A 271 5.20 -3.24 -6.00
N GLU A 272 4.62 -2.16 -5.47
CA GLU A 272 3.19 -1.99 -5.25
C GLU A 272 2.56 -1.30 -6.48
N VAL A 273 1.43 -1.77 -7.03
CA VAL A 273 0.73 -1.12 -8.18
C VAL A 273 -0.71 -0.72 -7.85
N ALA A 274 -1.31 -1.38 -6.87
CA ALA A 274 -2.74 -1.39 -6.64
C ALA A 274 -3.22 -0.13 -5.90
N SER A 275 -2.30 0.75 -5.52
CA SER A 275 -2.65 2.07 -5.04
C SER A 275 -2.40 3.21 -6.02
N TYR A 276 -1.81 2.94 -7.21
CA TYR A 276 -1.44 3.99 -8.18
C TYR A 276 -2.59 4.90 -8.57
N SER A 277 -3.79 4.36 -8.81
CA SER A 277 -4.95 5.19 -9.15
C SER A 277 -5.40 6.08 -7.98
N PHE A 278 -5.18 5.66 -6.73
CA PHE A 278 -5.45 6.49 -5.55
C PHE A 278 -4.32 7.50 -5.31
N ASP A 279 -3.07 7.13 -5.61
CA ASP A 279 -1.92 8.04 -5.57
C ASP A 279 -2.15 9.21 -6.53
N LEU A 280 -2.54 8.89 -7.77
CA LEU A 280 -2.90 9.88 -8.79
C LEU A 280 -4.05 10.77 -8.33
N TYR A 281 -5.13 10.19 -7.80
CA TYR A 281 -6.23 10.98 -7.26
C TYR A 281 -5.75 11.93 -6.15
N ALA A 282 -5.02 11.42 -5.14
CA ALA A 282 -4.57 12.23 -4.02
C ALA A 282 -3.62 13.36 -4.45
N LEU A 283 -2.64 13.06 -5.31
CA LEU A 283 -1.64 14.02 -5.79
C LEU A 283 -2.25 15.08 -6.71
N LEU A 284 -3.07 14.68 -7.68
CA LEU A 284 -3.68 15.61 -8.64
C LEU A 284 -4.71 16.51 -7.97
N ALA A 285 -5.58 15.92 -7.13
CA ALA A 285 -6.62 16.68 -6.46
C ALA A 285 -6.04 17.61 -5.38
N TRP A 286 -4.88 17.28 -4.80
CA TRP A 286 -4.13 18.21 -3.94
C TRP A 286 -3.42 19.29 -4.74
N GLY A 287 -2.69 18.91 -5.80
CA GLY A 287 -1.95 19.83 -6.67
C GLY A 287 -2.85 20.95 -7.21
N GLU A 288 -4.05 20.59 -7.67
CA GLU A 288 -5.06 21.55 -8.13
C GLU A 288 -5.53 22.51 -7.02
N ARG A 289 -5.82 21.98 -5.82
CA ARG A 289 -6.37 22.78 -4.72
C ARG A 289 -5.36 23.71 -4.05
N ALA A 290 -4.14 23.21 -3.86
CA ALA A 290 -3.10 23.87 -3.08
C ALA A 290 -2.04 24.55 -3.95
N GLY A 291 -2.09 24.39 -5.29
CA GLY A 291 -1.03 24.86 -6.19
C GLY A 291 0.32 24.16 -5.95
N ASP A 292 0.31 22.91 -5.46
CA ASP A 292 1.51 22.17 -5.08
C ASP A 292 2.17 21.54 -6.31
N GLU A 293 3.08 22.27 -6.95
CA GLU A 293 3.78 21.83 -8.16
C GLU A 293 4.49 20.48 -7.96
N LEU A 294 5.11 20.25 -6.80
CA LEU A 294 5.81 19.00 -6.52
C LEU A 294 4.83 17.81 -6.55
N ALA A 295 3.62 17.97 -6.01
CA ALA A 295 2.59 16.93 -6.08
C ALA A 295 2.19 16.62 -7.52
N THR A 296 2.02 17.65 -8.37
CA THR A 296 1.73 17.50 -9.80
C THR A 296 2.86 16.81 -10.56
N GLN A 297 4.13 17.15 -10.26
CA GLN A 297 5.30 16.49 -10.83
C GLN A 297 5.35 15.00 -10.47
N TYR A 298 5.08 14.64 -9.21
CA TYR A 298 4.99 13.22 -8.82
C TYR A 298 3.77 12.50 -9.41
N ALA A 299 2.64 13.20 -9.58
CA ALA A 299 1.49 12.64 -10.27
C ALA A 299 1.84 12.25 -11.70
N ARG A 300 2.64 13.06 -12.41
CA ARG A 300 3.12 12.72 -13.77
C ARG A 300 3.91 11.41 -13.78
N LEU A 301 4.86 11.25 -12.87
CA LEU A 301 5.69 10.05 -12.77
C LEU A 301 4.84 8.80 -12.47
N MET A 302 3.87 8.94 -11.57
CA MET A 302 2.92 7.87 -11.25
C MET A 302 2.01 7.52 -12.43
N TRP A 303 1.64 8.52 -13.25
CA TRP A 303 0.82 8.31 -14.44
C TRP A 303 1.59 7.48 -15.47
N GLU A 304 2.81 7.90 -15.82
CA GLU A 304 3.68 7.18 -16.75
C GLU A 304 3.92 5.74 -16.28
N ARG A 305 4.09 5.56 -14.97
CA ARG A 305 4.22 4.23 -14.39
C ARG A 305 2.93 3.42 -14.56
N LEU A 306 1.77 3.94 -14.16
CA LEU A 306 0.50 3.22 -14.27
C LEU A 306 0.17 2.87 -15.73
N GLU A 307 0.42 3.78 -16.66
CA GLU A 307 0.26 3.57 -18.09
C GLU A 307 1.09 2.37 -18.57
N SER A 308 2.35 2.27 -18.13
CA SER A 308 3.23 1.14 -18.47
C SER A 308 2.77 -0.23 -17.93
N GLU A 309 1.89 -0.24 -16.92
CA GLU A 309 1.34 -1.47 -16.33
C GLU A 309 0.07 -1.95 -17.02
N GLN A 310 -0.51 -1.17 -17.93
CA GLN A 310 -1.64 -1.60 -18.76
C GLN A 310 -1.15 -2.51 -19.90
N LYS A 311 -1.69 -3.72 -19.96
CA LYS A 311 -1.44 -4.66 -21.07
C LYS A 311 -2.30 -4.32 -22.27
N GLU A 312 -1.96 -4.90 -23.42
CA GLU A 312 -2.67 -4.72 -24.70
C GLU A 312 -4.19 -4.94 -24.57
N GLY A 313 -4.61 -5.94 -23.79
CA GLY A 313 -6.01 -6.21 -23.49
C GLY A 313 -6.65 -5.30 -22.42
N GLY A 314 -6.07 -4.14 -22.09
CA GLY A 314 -6.61 -3.13 -21.17
C GLY A 314 -6.49 -3.43 -19.67
N TRP A 315 -6.08 -4.65 -19.30
CA TRP A 315 -5.87 -5.06 -17.91
C TRP A 315 -4.65 -4.38 -17.28
N ILE A 316 -4.79 -3.91 -16.04
CA ILE A 316 -3.67 -3.48 -15.21
C ILE A 316 -3.06 -4.71 -14.52
N THR A 317 -1.73 -4.83 -14.53
CA THR A 317 -1.01 -5.94 -13.88
C THR A 317 0.25 -5.49 -13.15
N ALA A 318 0.42 -5.85 -11.87
CA ALA A 318 1.54 -5.44 -11.02
C ALA A 318 2.91 -6.10 -11.30
N SER A 319 2.94 -7.10 -12.18
CA SER A 319 4.16 -7.86 -12.50
C SER A 319 3.90 -8.78 -13.68
N LYS A 320 4.99 -9.22 -14.32
CA LYS A 320 4.95 -10.23 -15.40
C LYS A 320 4.40 -11.58 -14.94
N THR A 321 4.42 -11.88 -13.63
CA THR A 321 4.03 -13.21 -13.12
C THR A 321 2.59 -13.28 -12.58
N GLY A 322 1.93 -12.16 -12.30
CA GLY A 322 0.54 -12.16 -11.83
C GLY A 322 0.32 -12.84 -10.46
N GLU A 323 1.39 -13.01 -9.67
CA GLU A 323 1.41 -13.86 -8.49
C GLU A 323 0.81 -13.19 -7.23
N ASN A 324 0.53 -11.88 -7.26
CA ASN A 324 -0.02 -11.14 -6.10
C ASN A 324 -1.35 -11.70 -5.61
N PHE A 325 -1.61 -11.56 -4.31
CA PHE A 325 -2.87 -11.99 -3.72
C PHE A 325 -4.07 -11.23 -4.31
N GLN A 326 -3.93 -9.95 -4.64
CA GLN A 326 -4.94 -9.21 -5.40
C GLN A 326 -4.89 -9.57 -6.89
N CYS A 327 -6.06 -9.76 -7.51
CA CYS A 327 -6.17 -10.09 -8.93
C CYS A 327 -6.27 -8.84 -9.81
N LYS A 328 -6.07 -9.01 -11.12
CA LYS A 328 -6.15 -7.92 -12.13
C LYS A 328 -7.48 -7.15 -12.13
N ILE A 329 -8.59 -7.78 -11.73
CA ILE A 329 -9.90 -7.11 -11.60
C ILE A 329 -9.84 -6.01 -10.53
N PHE A 330 -9.20 -6.27 -9.39
CA PHE A 330 -9.04 -5.25 -8.34
C PHE A 330 -8.35 -4.01 -8.88
N TRP A 331 -7.21 -4.21 -9.55
CA TRP A 331 -6.37 -3.11 -10.02
C TRP A 331 -7.05 -2.34 -11.14
N THR A 332 -7.67 -3.05 -12.07
CA THR A 332 -8.34 -2.42 -13.22
C THR A 332 -9.57 -1.64 -12.78
N CYS A 333 -10.37 -2.16 -11.83
CA CYS A 333 -11.51 -1.39 -11.31
C CYS A 333 -11.08 -0.12 -10.55
N GLN A 334 -9.89 -0.10 -9.94
CA GLN A 334 -9.43 1.06 -9.17
C GLN A 334 -9.10 2.28 -10.03
N VAL A 335 -8.93 2.13 -11.35
CA VAL A 335 -8.71 3.26 -12.27
C VAL A 335 -9.87 4.24 -12.31
N ALA A 336 -11.05 3.87 -11.78
CA ALA A 336 -12.15 4.81 -11.55
C ALA A 336 -11.73 6.03 -10.71
N TRP A 337 -10.77 5.88 -9.80
CA TRP A 337 -10.23 7.01 -9.04
C TRP A 337 -9.42 7.97 -9.90
N LEU A 338 -8.66 7.46 -10.87
CA LEU A 338 -8.02 8.29 -11.89
C LEU A 338 -9.05 8.96 -12.79
N ALA A 339 -10.12 8.24 -13.17
CA ALA A 339 -11.15 8.76 -14.07
C ALA A 339 -11.77 10.08 -13.57
N ARG A 340 -11.99 10.19 -12.24
CA ARG A 340 -12.49 11.38 -11.54
C ARG A 340 -11.59 12.62 -11.65
N VAL A 341 -10.29 12.44 -11.94
CA VAL A 341 -9.29 13.52 -12.01
C VAL A 341 -8.50 13.48 -13.32
N ARG A 342 -9.00 12.78 -14.34
CA ARG A 342 -8.28 12.53 -15.60
C ARG A 342 -7.82 13.82 -16.29
N ASN A 343 -8.65 14.86 -16.19
CA ASN A 343 -8.42 16.18 -16.79
C ASN A 343 -7.30 16.95 -16.10
N LEU A 344 -6.92 16.56 -14.88
CA LEU A 344 -5.81 17.15 -14.14
C LEU A 344 -4.46 16.49 -14.47
N VAL A 345 -4.45 15.36 -15.19
CA VAL A 345 -3.21 14.66 -15.52
C VAL A 345 -2.34 15.56 -16.40
N PRO A 346 -1.16 15.97 -15.94
CA PRO A 346 -0.32 16.89 -16.70
C PRO A 346 0.26 16.20 -17.93
N GLN A 347 0.23 16.90 -19.07
CA GLN A 347 0.83 16.40 -20.32
C GLN A 347 2.36 16.39 -20.24
N LYS A 348 2.93 17.39 -19.56
CA LYS A 348 4.36 17.52 -19.29
C LYS A 348 4.56 18.17 -17.93
N THR A 349 5.60 17.74 -17.21
CA THR A 349 6.09 18.41 -16.01
C THR A 349 7.61 18.39 -16.02
N ASN A 350 8.23 19.32 -15.29
CA ASN A 350 9.64 19.17 -14.97
C ASN A 350 9.82 17.98 -14.03
N MET A 351 10.99 17.35 -14.09
CA MET A 351 11.35 16.36 -13.10
C MET A 351 11.67 17.07 -11.78
N PRO A 352 11.20 16.56 -10.62
CA PRO A 352 11.56 17.10 -9.32
C PRO A 352 13.09 17.24 -9.16
N GLN A 353 13.55 18.37 -8.62
CA GLN A 353 14.97 18.68 -8.38
C GLN A 353 15.19 19.06 -6.91
N ASP A 354 16.42 18.89 -6.41
CA ASP A 354 16.91 19.38 -5.10
C ASP A 354 15.95 19.16 -3.91
N GLU A 355 15.60 17.89 -3.68
CA GLU A 355 14.66 17.49 -2.65
C GLU A 355 15.40 17.09 -1.36
N TYR A 356 14.96 17.63 -0.22
CA TYR A 356 15.35 17.13 1.09
C TYR A 356 14.12 17.04 2.00
N ALA A 357 13.89 15.86 2.56
CA ALA A 357 12.85 15.67 3.57
C ALA A 357 13.23 14.56 4.54
N TYR A 358 13.14 14.86 5.83
CA TYR A 358 13.28 13.87 6.89
C TYR A 358 11.99 13.76 7.70
N PHE A 359 11.51 12.53 7.85
CA PHE A 359 10.27 12.18 8.54
C PHE A 359 10.65 11.39 9.79
N PRO A 360 10.79 12.01 10.97
CA PRO A 360 11.41 11.37 12.14
C PRO A 360 10.56 10.29 12.81
N ASN A 361 9.22 10.32 12.72
CA ASN A 361 8.37 9.29 13.32
C ASN A 361 8.36 8.01 12.48
N ALA A 362 8.35 8.17 11.16
CA ALA A 362 8.60 7.10 10.21
C ALA A 362 10.11 6.79 10.05
N ASP A 363 11.01 7.66 10.48
CA ASP A 363 12.45 7.55 10.22
C ASP A 363 12.79 7.28 8.74
N ILE A 364 12.16 8.05 7.84
CA ILE A 364 12.43 8.06 6.40
C ILE A 364 13.19 9.33 6.04
N LEU A 365 14.28 9.16 5.32
CA LEU A 365 15.03 10.27 4.72
C LEU A 365 14.91 10.19 3.20
N ARG A 366 14.59 11.31 2.57
CA ARG A 366 14.64 11.50 1.13
C ARG A 366 15.67 12.57 0.79
N VAL A 367 16.58 12.25 -0.13
CA VAL A 367 17.53 13.21 -0.71
C VAL A 367 17.52 13.05 -2.22
N GLY A 368 17.08 14.08 -2.94
CA GLY A 368 17.05 14.15 -4.40
C GLY A 368 17.98 15.25 -4.89
N LYS A 369 18.80 14.93 -5.88
CA LYS A 369 19.69 15.84 -6.63
C LYS A 369 19.37 15.76 -8.11
N PRO A 370 19.87 16.63 -8.99
CA PRO A 370 19.60 16.51 -10.42
C PRO A 370 20.07 15.19 -11.05
N SER A 371 21.10 14.58 -10.46
CA SER A 371 21.75 13.35 -10.91
C SER A 371 21.15 12.07 -10.30
N TYR A 372 20.56 12.13 -9.11
CA TYR A 372 20.05 10.95 -8.40
C TYR A 372 18.91 11.24 -7.43
N LEU A 373 18.22 10.19 -6.99
CA LEU A 373 17.34 10.20 -5.84
C LEU A 373 17.65 8.99 -4.95
N VAL A 374 17.80 9.24 -3.65
CA VAL A 374 17.94 8.20 -2.62
C VAL A 374 16.86 8.36 -1.56
N THR A 375 16.29 7.23 -1.13
CA THR A 375 15.37 7.17 0.01
C THR A 375 15.85 6.11 0.98
N LEU A 376 16.06 6.51 2.24
CA LEU A 376 16.57 5.68 3.32
C LEU A 376 15.49 5.42 4.36
N ARG A 377 15.61 4.29 5.06
CA ARG A 377 14.77 3.93 6.20
C ARG A 377 15.63 3.52 7.38
N GLY A 378 15.49 4.25 8.49
CA GLY A 378 16.09 3.92 9.77
C GLY A 378 15.25 2.88 10.53
N LYS A 379 14.38 3.32 11.43
CA LYS A 379 13.57 2.46 12.31
C LYS A 379 12.47 1.69 11.57
N THR A 380 12.30 0.40 11.85
CA THR A 380 11.13 -0.40 11.42
C THR A 380 10.42 -1.00 12.63
N SER A 381 9.18 -1.46 12.45
CA SER A 381 8.64 -2.45 13.41
C SER A 381 9.25 -3.82 13.13
N ALA A 382 9.44 -4.61 14.20
CA ALA A 382 9.90 -5.99 14.10
C ALA A 382 8.90 -6.81 13.24
N PRO A 383 9.35 -7.49 12.16
CA PRO A 383 8.44 -8.21 11.30
C PRO A 383 7.93 -9.50 11.95
N THR A 384 6.66 -9.85 11.72
CA THR A 384 6.11 -11.18 12.01
C THR A 384 6.09 -12.04 10.74
N MET A 385 5.33 -13.13 10.68
CA MET A 385 5.06 -13.81 9.42
C MET A 385 4.39 -12.87 8.42
N SER A 386 3.37 -12.12 8.80
CA SER A 386 2.51 -11.40 7.83
C SER A 386 2.73 -9.89 7.83
N TRP A 387 3.27 -9.34 8.92
CA TRP A 387 3.24 -7.90 9.19
C TRP A 387 4.62 -7.30 9.42
N GLY A 388 4.75 -5.99 9.21
CA GLY A 388 5.98 -5.20 9.42
C GLY A 388 6.82 -5.07 8.16
N SER A 389 7.43 -3.89 7.98
CA SER A 389 8.24 -3.58 6.81
C SER A 389 9.62 -4.25 6.83
N GLY A 390 10.12 -4.72 7.98
CA GLY A 390 11.35 -5.52 8.11
C GLY A 390 12.54 -5.07 7.24
N TYR A 391 12.64 -3.77 6.97
CA TYR A 391 13.65 -3.17 6.12
C TYR A 391 14.01 -1.79 6.69
N GLY A 392 14.64 -1.83 7.87
CA GLY A 392 15.18 -0.67 8.56
C GLY A 392 16.71 -0.68 8.63
N GLY A 393 17.28 -0.19 9.72
CA GLY A 393 18.73 -0.20 9.96
C GLY A 393 19.51 0.84 9.16
N GLY A 394 18.85 1.90 8.67
CA GLY A 394 19.47 2.87 7.78
C GLY A 394 19.74 2.28 6.41
N ASN A 395 18.90 1.37 5.93
CA ASN A 395 19.01 0.77 4.60
C ASN A 395 18.29 1.61 3.54
N ILE A 396 18.63 1.36 2.28
CA ILE A 396 18.09 2.10 1.13
C ILE A 396 16.79 1.45 0.65
N LEU A 397 15.69 2.21 0.69
CA LEU A 397 14.41 1.80 0.12
C LEU A 397 14.37 1.91 -1.41
N TYR A 398 14.98 2.99 -1.92
CA TYR A 398 15.01 3.35 -3.33
C TYR A 398 16.32 4.10 -3.65
N PHE A 399 16.92 3.76 -4.80
CA PHE A 399 18.01 4.53 -5.39
C PHE A 399 17.89 4.54 -6.91
N GLY A 400 17.83 5.72 -7.51
CA GLY A 400 17.74 5.89 -8.97
C GLY A 400 18.68 7.00 -9.45
N LYS A 401 19.30 6.79 -10.61
CA LYS A 401 20.21 7.76 -11.26
C LYS A 401 19.67 8.25 -12.59
N LYS A 402 19.89 9.53 -12.92
CA LYS A 402 19.51 10.15 -14.19
C LYS A 402 20.11 9.43 -15.39
N SER A 403 21.39 9.02 -15.31
CA SER A 403 22.08 8.26 -16.35
C SER A 403 21.43 6.90 -16.68
N GLN A 404 20.53 6.42 -15.81
CA GLN A 404 19.79 5.18 -15.95
C GLN A 404 18.27 5.42 -15.98
N GLY A 405 17.84 6.64 -16.34
CA GLY A 405 16.43 7.01 -16.39
C GLY A 405 15.71 6.91 -15.04
N PHE A 406 16.43 7.03 -13.93
CA PHE A 406 15.95 6.86 -12.56
C PHE A 406 15.36 5.49 -12.24
N ALA A 407 15.60 4.46 -13.06
CA ALA A 407 15.19 3.10 -12.70
C ALA A 407 15.78 2.70 -11.34
N ASN A 408 14.96 2.15 -10.45
CA ASN A 408 15.41 1.69 -9.13
C ASN A 408 16.52 0.63 -9.26
N GLN A 409 17.73 0.97 -8.82
CA GLN A 409 18.93 0.13 -8.88
C GLN A 409 18.94 -0.99 -7.82
N LEU A 410 18.01 -0.91 -6.86
CA LEU A 410 17.86 -1.88 -5.78
C LEU A 410 16.48 -2.52 -5.88
N PRO A 411 16.17 -3.33 -6.91
CA PRO A 411 14.86 -3.98 -6.98
C PRO A 411 14.68 -4.91 -5.77
N ALA A 412 13.48 -4.93 -5.18
CA ALA A 412 13.16 -5.89 -4.13
C ALA A 412 13.31 -7.32 -4.67
N ARG A 413 13.75 -8.25 -3.81
CA ARG A 413 13.87 -9.67 -4.14
C ARG A 413 12.87 -10.49 -3.36
N HIS A 414 12.53 -11.65 -3.93
CA HIS A 414 11.62 -12.56 -3.27
C HIS A 414 12.31 -13.18 -2.05
N GLY A 415 11.65 -13.14 -0.89
CA GLY A 415 12.23 -13.65 0.35
C GLY A 415 13.31 -12.77 0.98
N GLU A 416 13.53 -11.54 0.45
CA GLU A 416 14.61 -10.63 0.90
C GLU A 416 14.51 -10.37 2.39
N VAL A 417 13.33 -9.97 2.86
CA VAL A 417 13.16 -9.57 4.25
C VAL A 417 13.08 -10.74 5.19
N GLU A 418 12.54 -11.86 4.74
CA GLU A 418 12.58 -13.11 5.51
C GLU A 418 14.01 -13.57 5.75
N SER A 419 14.92 -13.24 4.84
CA SER A 419 16.30 -13.66 4.92
C SER A 419 17.19 -12.75 5.77
N GLY A 420 16.80 -11.50 6.03
CA GLY A 420 17.71 -10.56 6.69
C GLY A 420 18.74 -9.96 5.74
N MET A 421 18.71 -10.36 4.47
CA MET A 421 19.77 -10.14 3.47
C MET A 421 19.34 -9.12 2.42
N GLY A 422 18.71 -8.03 2.87
CA GLY A 422 18.51 -6.83 2.07
C GLY A 422 19.81 -6.23 1.55
N TYR A 423 19.70 -5.45 0.48
CA TYR A 423 20.86 -4.72 -0.04
C TYR A 423 21.38 -3.72 0.99
N GLY A 424 22.69 -3.80 1.25
CA GLY A 424 23.36 -3.04 2.30
C GLY A 424 23.27 -3.69 3.68
N SER A 425 22.45 -4.72 3.89
CA SER A 425 22.28 -5.29 5.23
C SER A 425 23.56 -5.99 5.73
N TRP A 426 23.83 -5.83 7.02
CA TRP A 426 24.80 -6.64 7.76
C TRP A 426 24.09 -7.76 8.52
N VAL A 427 24.57 -8.98 8.31
CA VAL A 427 23.97 -10.22 8.82
C VAL A 427 25.02 -11.04 9.55
N ALA A 428 24.67 -11.60 10.70
CA ALA A 428 25.59 -12.46 11.46
C ALA A 428 24.94 -13.77 11.91
N VAL A 429 25.79 -14.79 12.06
CA VAL A 429 25.47 -16.03 12.76
C VAL A 429 26.18 -16.01 14.11
N PRO A 430 25.48 -15.85 15.25
CA PRO A 430 26.08 -15.89 16.58
C PRO A 430 26.76 -17.24 16.87
N LEU A 431 27.83 -17.23 17.68
CA LEU A 431 28.58 -18.45 18.05
C LEU A 431 27.75 -19.44 18.89
N SER A 432 26.90 -18.96 19.79
CA SER A 432 26.20 -19.80 20.75
C SER A 432 24.68 -19.62 20.68
N HIS A 433 24.01 -20.58 20.03
CA HIS A 433 22.61 -20.86 20.34
C HIS A 433 22.46 -22.36 20.59
N SER A 434 22.18 -22.72 21.84
CA SER A 434 21.79 -24.10 22.14
C SER A 434 20.59 -24.46 21.27
N PHE A 435 20.57 -25.69 20.77
CA PHE A 435 19.45 -26.20 19.97
C PHE A 435 18.12 -26.01 20.72
N LEU A 436 18.12 -26.24 22.04
CA LEU A 436 16.98 -26.00 22.92
C LEU A 436 16.47 -24.55 22.91
N MET A 437 17.36 -23.55 22.89
CA MET A 437 16.93 -22.15 22.78
C MET A 437 16.27 -21.87 21.43
N ARG A 438 16.81 -22.42 20.34
CA ARG A 438 16.20 -22.30 19.00
C ARG A 438 14.82 -22.93 18.93
N VAL A 439 14.67 -24.13 19.50
CA VAL A 439 13.37 -24.80 19.60
C VAL A 439 12.39 -23.99 20.45
N ARG A 440 12.80 -23.51 21.64
CA ARG A 440 11.94 -22.68 22.50
C ARG A 440 11.49 -21.40 21.79
N ARG A 441 12.37 -20.76 21.03
CA ARG A 441 12.07 -19.57 20.23
C ARG A 441 11.09 -19.89 19.10
N ALA A 442 11.33 -20.94 18.33
CA ALA A 442 10.43 -21.37 17.27
C ALA A 442 9.03 -21.72 17.83
N LEU A 443 8.95 -22.43 18.95
CA LEU A 443 7.68 -22.71 19.63
C LEU A 443 6.97 -21.45 20.11
N ARG A 444 7.72 -20.45 20.62
CA ARG A 444 7.16 -19.15 20.99
C ARG A 444 6.59 -18.41 19.79
N ILE A 445 7.32 -18.38 18.66
CA ILE A 445 6.85 -17.74 17.42
C ILE A 445 5.60 -18.46 16.90
N LEU A 446 5.62 -19.79 16.80
CA LEU A 446 4.46 -20.57 16.36
C LEU A 446 3.24 -20.38 17.27
N ARG A 447 3.45 -20.24 18.59
CA ARG A 447 2.39 -19.95 19.56
C ARG A 447 1.85 -18.54 19.39
N ASN A 448 2.73 -17.54 19.30
CA ASN A 448 2.37 -16.12 19.21
C ASN A 448 1.74 -15.78 17.86
N GLU A 449 2.12 -16.47 16.79
CA GLU A 449 1.67 -16.21 15.43
C GLU A 449 0.70 -17.27 14.90
N ARG A 450 0.06 -18.04 15.79
CA ARG A 450 -0.88 -19.11 15.42
C ARG A 450 -1.97 -18.64 14.45
N GLN A 451 -2.49 -17.44 14.65
CA GLN A 451 -3.53 -16.88 13.77
C GLN A 451 -2.98 -16.55 12.38
N GLU A 452 -1.79 -15.98 12.31
CA GLU A 452 -1.12 -15.69 11.05
C GLU A 452 -0.78 -16.96 10.27
N LEU A 453 -0.42 -18.04 10.97
CA LEU A 453 -0.19 -19.35 10.38
C LEU A 453 -1.47 -19.88 9.70
N LYS A 454 -2.61 -19.77 10.39
CA LYS A 454 -3.91 -20.15 9.84
C LYS A 454 -4.25 -19.33 8.59
N SER A 455 -3.99 -18.01 8.62
CA SER A 455 -4.18 -17.14 7.45
C SER A 455 -3.31 -17.58 6.27
N HIS A 456 -2.03 -17.91 6.49
CA HIS A 456 -1.16 -18.40 5.42
C HIS A 456 -1.63 -19.73 4.83
N VAL A 457 -2.04 -20.69 5.68
CA VAL A 457 -2.62 -21.95 5.21
C VAL A 457 -3.86 -21.69 4.38
N PHE A 458 -4.72 -20.77 4.83
CA PHE A 458 -5.87 -20.36 4.05
C PHE A 458 -5.46 -19.78 2.68
N TYR A 459 -4.47 -18.88 2.60
CA TYR A 459 -4.01 -18.32 1.32
C TYR A 459 -3.43 -19.38 0.38
N MET A 460 -2.66 -20.33 0.90
CA MET A 460 -2.18 -21.47 0.12
C MET A 460 -3.35 -22.25 -0.49
N LEU A 461 -4.37 -22.56 0.32
CA LEU A 461 -5.56 -23.28 -0.15
C LEU A 461 -6.37 -22.47 -1.17
N VAL A 462 -6.37 -21.13 -1.09
CA VAL A 462 -6.96 -20.26 -2.11
C VAL A 462 -6.25 -20.42 -3.45
N GLU A 463 -4.92 -20.34 -3.49
CA GLU A 463 -4.15 -20.55 -4.73
C GLU A 463 -4.32 -21.96 -5.30
N LEU A 464 -4.31 -22.98 -4.43
CA LEU A 464 -4.52 -24.36 -4.85
C LEU A 464 -5.91 -24.55 -5.48
N ARG A 465 -6.96 -24.01 -4.83
CA ARG A 465 -8.33 -24.04 -5.38
C ARG A 465 -8.44 -23.25 -6.69
N ALA A 466 -7.65 -22.20 -6.85
CA ALA A 466 -7.57 -21.43 -8.09
C ALA A 466 -6.90 -22.21 -9.24
N GLY A 467 -6.33 -23.40 -8.98
CA GLY A 467 -5.49 -24.12 -9.93
C GLY A 467 -4.09 -23.52 -10.09
N ASN A 468 -3.72 -22.55 -9.24
CA ASN A 468 -2.43 -21.88 -9.30
C ASN A 468 -1.37 -22.66 -8.50
N ILE A 469 -1.03 -23.84 -8.99
CA ILE A 469 -0.11 -24.79 -8.33
C ILE A 469 1.26 -24.13 -8.06
N ARG A 470 1.73 -23.29 -8.99
CA ARG A 470 2.97 -22.53 -8.84
C ARG A 470 2.90 -21.58 -7.64
N ALA A 471 1.86 -20.75 -7.53
CA ALA A 471 1.71 -19.84 -6.39
C ALA A 471 1.47 -20.59 -5.08
N PHE A 472 0.79 -21.74 -5.11
CA PHE A 472 0.66 -22.62 -3.94
C PHE A 472 2.03 -23.07 -3.44
N TRP A 473 2.88 -23.65 -4.29
CA TRP A 473 4.21 -24.10 -3.90
C TRP A 473 5.11 -22.93 -3.51
N HIS A 474 4.94 -21.78 -4.14
CA HIS A 474 5.63 -20.56 -3.79
C HIS A 474 5.26 -20.05 -2.38
N LEU A 475 3.96 -20.00 -2.06
CA LEU A 475 3.47 -19.70 -0.72
C LEU A 475 3.93 -20.75 0.29
N PHE A 476 3.90 -22.02 -0.06
CA PHE A 476 4.29 -23.12 0.83
C PHE A 476 5.79 -23.14 1.10
N ALA A 477 6.62 -23.19 0.07
CA ALA A 477 8.07 -23.28 0.22
C ALA A 477 8.69 -21.91 0.57
N GLY A 478 8.31 -20.86 -0.15
CA GLY A 478 8.91 -19.53 -0.07
C GLY A 478 8.44 -18.70 1.12
N HIS A 479 7.17 -18.82 1.51
CA HIS A 479 6.63 -18.08 2.66
C HIS A 479 6.40 -18.97 3.88
N PHE A 480 5.74 -20.11 3.79
CA PHE A 480 5.39 -20.89 4.97
C PHE A 480 6.61 -21.64 5.56
N LEU A 481 7.21 -22.55 4.79
CA LEU A 481 8.35 -23.35 5.23
C LEU A 481 9.58 -22.49 5.51
N ARG A 482 9.98 -21.63 4.57
CA ARG A 482 11.15 -20.76 4.77
C ARG A 482 10.99 -19.88 6.00
N ARG A 483 9.79 -19.38 6.31
CA ARG A 483 9.58 -18.54 7.52
C ARG A 483 9.61 -19.37 8.80
N ILE A 484 8.99 -20.55 8.84
CA ILE A 484 9.12 -21.47 9.98
C ILE A 484 10.58 -21.87 10.18
N LEU A 485 11.28 -22.26 9.12
CA LEU A 485 12.69 -22.62 9.17
C LEU A 485 13.57 -21.44 9.60
N SER A 486 13.26 -20.21 9.17
CA SER A 486 13.98 -19.02 9.62
C SER A 486 13.75 -18.73 11.11
N ALA A 487 12.65 -19.18 11.72
CA ALA A 487 12.47 -19.07 13.17
C ALA A 487 13.47 -19.95 13.95
N PHE A 488 13.96 -21.03 13.32
CA PHE A 488 15.08 -21.83 13.83
C PHE A 488 16.44 -21.26 13.47
N SER A 489 16.48 -20.24 12.61
CA SER A 489 17.72 -19.61 12.21
C SER A 489 18.31 -18.79 13.36
N PRO A 490 19.60 -18.97 13.69
CA PRO A 490 20.28 -18.10 14.64
C PRO A 490 20.62 -16.73 14.02
N LEU A 491 20.29 -16.50 12.73
CA LEU A 491 20.64 -15.27 12.03
C LEU A 491 20.10 -14.03 12.75
N ILE A 492 20.94 -13.00 12.78
CA ILE A 492 20.61 -11.65 13.24
C ILE A 492 20.96 -10.69 12.11
N SER A 493 20.16 -9.65 11.92
CA SER A 493 20.36 -8.65 10.88
C SER A 493 20.10 -7.24 11.40
N THR A 494 20.84 -6.29 10.84
CA THR A 494 20.63 -4.85 11.07
C THR A 494 19.30 -4.37 10.51
N GLU A 495 18.75 -5.02 9.47
CA GLU A 495 17.49 -4.58 8.83
C GLU A 495 16.25 -4.83 9.70
N TRP A 496 16.34 -5.80 10.61
CA TRP A 496 15.24 -6.15 11.52
C TRP A 496 15.22 -5.31 12.78
N SER A 497 16.18 -4.39 12.93
CA SER A 497 16.31 -3.59 14.14
C SER A 497 15.20 -2.55 14.26
N GLY A 498 14.48 -2.60 15.39
CA GLY A 498 13.54 -1.56 15.78
C GLY A 498 14.17 -0.40 16.55
N GLU A 499 15.45 -0.52 16.92
CA GLU A 499 16.20 0.48 17.67
C GLU A 499 17.31 1.05 16.80
N VAL A 500 17.06 2.23 16.25
CA VAL A 500 17.99 2.98 15.41
C VAL A 500 18.13 4.38 15.98
N THR A 501 19.36 4.84 16.14
CA THR A 501 19.65 6.27 16.36
C THR A 501 20.04 6.87 15.02
N ALA A 502 19.29 7.87 14.57
CA ALA A 502 19.57 8.60 13.34
C ALA A 502 20.03 10.02 13.67
N ASP A 503 21.05 10.48 12.97
CA ASP A 503 21.51 11.87 12.93
C ASP A 503 21.52 12.30 11.47
N VAL A 504 20.68 13.25 11.08
CA VAL A 504 20.33 13.49 9.69
C VAL A 504 20.36 14.99 9.38
N SER A 505 21.04 15.32 8.29
CA SER A 505 21.15 16.67 7.73
C SER A 505 21.07 16.62 6.19
N PRO A 506 20.97 17.78 5.51
CA PRO A 506 20.98 17.83 4.05
C PRO A 506 22.24 17.29 3.38
N ARG A 507 23.38 17.24 4.08
CA ARG A 507 24.68 16.80 3.52
C ARG A 507 25.08 15.39 3.95
N GLU A 508 24.57 14.94 5.08
CA GLU A 508 24.94 13.66 5.66
C GLU A 508 23.82 13.03 6.47
N ALA A 509 23.83 11.71 6.53
CA ALA A 509 22.98 10.95 7.45
C ALA A 509 23.79 9.84 8.11
N SER A 510 23.71 9.73 9.43
CA SER A 510 24.32 8.64 10.19
C SER A 510 23.29 7.82 10.93
N TYR A 511 23.40 6.50 10.81
CA TYR A 511 22.56 5.53 11.52
C TYR A 511 23.43 4.65 12.40
N LYS A 512 23.10 4.58 13.69
CA LYS A 512 23.69 3.63 14.63
C LYS A 512 22.68 2.55 14.95
N VAL A 513 23.07 1.29 14.69
CA VAL A 513 22.15 0.15 14.66
C VAL A 513 22.77 -1.04 15.39
N ALA A 514 22.04 -1.59 16.35
CA ALA A 514 22.29 -2.93 16.86
C ALA A 514 21.51 -3.94 16.01
N PRO A 515 22.09 -5.09 15.63
CA PRO A 515 21.34 -6.13 14.93
C PRO A 515 20.20 -6.64 15.82
N ALA A 516 19.15 -7.13 15.18
CA ALA A 516 18.09 -7.85 15.85
C ALA A 516 17.94 -9.22 15.22
N ALA A 517 17.41 -10.16 15.99
CA ALA A 517 16.87 -11.38 15.44
C ALA A 517 15.52 -11.08 14.77
N ARG A 518 15.02 -12.00 13.92
CA ARG A 518 13.81 -11.76 13.12
C ARG A 518 12.58 -11.26 13.90
N ASP A 519 12.33 -11.82 15.08
CA ASP A 519 11.23 -11.43 15.99
C ASP A 519 11.44 -10.08 16.68
N GLY A 520 12.49 -9.34 16.30
CA GLY A 520 12.85 -8.05 16.87
C GLY A 520 13.70 -8.14 18.13
N GLU A 521 14.07 -9.34 18.60
CA GLU A 521 14.96 -9.48 19.76
C GLU A 521 16.31 -8.81 19.47
N ARG A 522 16.58 -7.68 20.15
CA ARG A 522 17.82 -6.94 19.99
C ARG A 522 19.02 -7.77 20.44
N ARG A 523 20.13 -7.61 19.70
CA ARG A 523 21.39 -8.31 19.91
C ARG A 523 22.53 -7.31 19.94
N ASP A 524 23.41 -7.45 20.92
CA ASP A 524 24.59 -6.58 21.08
C ASP A 524 25.85 -7.25 20.55
N ASP A 525 25.73 -8.23 19.66
CA ASP A 525 26.87 -8.96 19.08
C ASP A 525 27.81 -8.00 18.32
N PHE A 526 27.25 -7.04 17.58
CA PHE A 526 27.99 -5.95 16.95
C PHE A 526 27.16 -4.67 16.92
N ILE A 527 27.80 -3.53 16.64
CA ILE A 527 27.11 -2.26 16.37
C ILE A 527 27.55 -1.76 15.00
N LEU A 528 26.59 -1.51 14.12
CA LEU A 528 26.81 -0.83 12.86
C LEU A 528 26.68 0.68 13.09
N LYS A 529 27.68 1.44 12.62
CA LYS A 529 27.56 2.86 12.33
C LYS A 529 27.63 3.01 10.82
N ARG A 530 26.52 3.39 10.20
CA ARG A 530 26.44 3.71 8.79
C ARG A 530 26.45 5.22 8.62
N LYS A 531 27.24 5.74 7.69
CA LYS A 531 27.25 7.14 7.31
C LYS A 531 27.05 7.26 5.80
N TYR A 532 26.10 8.10 5.42
CA TYR A 532 25.86 8.57 4.05
C TYR A 532 26.39 9.98 3.92
N THR A 533 27.10 10.27 2.84
CA THR A 533 27.49 11.62 2.44
C THR A 533 26.91 11.89 1.07
N PHE A 534 26.10 12.95 0.97
CA PHE A 534 25.35 13.29 -0.24
C PHE A 534 26.14 14.32 -1.05
N GLY A 535 26.80 13.86 -2.12
CA GLY A 535 27.49 14.71 -3.09
C GLY A 535 26.53 15.28 -4.14
N GLU A 536 27.10 15.91 -5.17
CA GLU A 536 26.29 16.40 -6.31
C GLU A 536 25.87 15.28 -7.25
N ASP A 537 26.76 14.32 -7.53
CA ASP A 537 26.51 13.23 -8.48
C ASP A 537 26.54 11.82 -7.87
N THR A 538 27.05 11.70 -6.65
CA THR A 538 27.28 10.41 -5.98
C THR A 538 26.82 10.45 -4.53
N VAL A 539 26.54 9.26 -4.00
CA VAL A 539 26.30 9.07 -2.57
C VAL A 539 27.38 8.14 -2.04
N SER A 540 28.28 8.67 -1.22
CA SER A 540 29.32 7.88 -0.57
C SER A 540 28.76 7.27 0.72
N VAL A 541 28.98 5.97 0.91
CA VAL A 541 28.52 5.24 2.09
C VAL A 541 29.70 4.62 2.81
N ARG A 542 29.75 4.82 4.12
CA ARG A 542 30.73 4.24 5.03
C ARG A 542 30.03 3.43 6.11
N ASP A 543 30.26 2.12 6.11
CA ASP A 543 29.83 1.22 7.16
C ASP A 543 31.01 0.92 8.08
N GLN A 544 30.86 1.22 9.37
CA GLN A 544 31.80 0.84 10.42
C GLN A 544 31.11 -0.10 11.40
N VAL A 545 31.59 -1.34 11.46
CA VAL A 545 31.06 -2.37 12.35
C VAL A 545 32.04 -2.61 13.50
N GLY A 546 31.62 -2.29 14.72
CA GLY A 546 32.34 -2.62 15.95
C GLY A 546 31.82 -3.92 16.54
N VAL A 547 32.66 -4.95 16.62
CA VAL A 547 32.28 -6.28 17.13
C VAL A 547 32.44 -6.33 18.64
N LYS A 548 31.34 -6.58 19.36
CA LYS A 548 31.35 -6.70 20.83
C LYS A 548 31.40 -8.14 21.28
N ARG A 549 30.69 -9.04 20.60
CA ARG A 549 30.76 -10.49 20.77
C ARG A 549 30.99 -11.12 19.40
N PRO A 550 32.07 -11.91 19.23
CA PRO A 550 32.41 -12.44 17.92
C PRO A 550 31.31 -13.38 17.41
N PRO A 551 30.69 -13.12 16.25
CA PRO A 551 29.84 -14.09 15.59
C PRO A 551 30.70 -15.17 14.92
N ARG A 552 30.09 -16.33 14.62
CA ARG A 552 30.70 -17.39 13.80
C ARG A 552 31.08 -16.86 12.42
N CYS A 553 30.18 -16.07 11.83
CA CYS A 553 30.43 -15.31 10.62
C CYS A 553 29.60 -14.04 10.63
N LEU A 554 30.15 -13.01 10.00
CA LEU A 554 29.50 -11.73 9.73
C LEU A 554 29.56 -11.50 8.22
N ALA A 555 28.46 -11.09 7.60
CA ALA A 555 28.37 -10.87 6.18
C ALA A 555 27.79 -9.49 5.87
N TRP A 556 28.38 -8.83 4.86
CA TRP A 556 27.83 -7.63 4.25
C TRP A 556 27.25 -7.97 2.88
N VAL A 557 25.99 -7.60 2.67
CA VAL A 557 25.26 -7.83 1.41
C VAL A 557 25.46 -6.63 0.49
N GLY A 558 26.40 -6.74 -0.46
CA GLY A 558 26.78 -5.61 -1.32
C GLY A 558 25.67 -5.06 -2.20
N MET A 559 25.76 -3.76 -2.51
CA MET A 559 24.83 -3.02 -3.39
C MET A 559 25.37 -2.90 -4.83
N GLY A 560 24.52 -3.04 -5.86
CA GLY A 560 24.87 -2.82 -7.27
C GLY A 560 25.00 -4.05 -8.20
N LEU A 561 25.21 -3.78 -9.50
CA LEU A 561 25.45 -4.76 -10.58
C LEU A 561 26.90 -5.29 -10.48
N GLY A 562 27.10 -6.42 -9.79
CA GLY A 562 28.44 -6.99 -9.52
C GLY A 562 28.56 -7.74 -8.19
N LYS A 563 27.54 -7.61 -7.32
CA LYS A 563 27.07 -8.55 -6.28
C LYS A 563 28.10 -9.54 -5.71
N LYS A 564 28.94 -9.11 -4.77
CA LYS A 564 29.67 -10.05 -3.90
C LYS A 564 29.30 -9.80 -2.45
N THR A 565 28.60 -10.77 -1.86
CA THR A 565 28.49 -10.87 -0.39
C THR A 565 29.90 -11.02 0.15
N ARG A 566 30.31 -10.14 1.05
CA ARG A 566 31.61 -10.23 1.72
C ARG A 566 31.40 -10.89 3.08
N VAL A 567 32.16 -11.95 3.36
CA VAL A 567 32.07 -12.69 4.62
C VAL A 567 33.33 -12.44 5.44
N PHE A 568 33.14 -12.21 6.73
CA PHE A 568 34.16 -11.90 7.72
C PHE A 568 34.04 -12.89 8.89
N HIS A 569 35.18 -13.16 9.53
CA HIS A 569 35.27 -13.97 10.74
C HIS A 569 35.94 -13.15 11.85
N PRO A 570 35.26 -12.12 12.37
CA PRO A 570 35.89 -11.16 13.27
C PRO A 570 36.06 -11.71 14.69
N LYS A 571 37.08 -11.21 15.36
CA LYS A 571 37.33 -11.38 16.79
C LYS A 571 36.62 -10.29 17.59
N GLN A 572 36.60 -10.47 18.91
CA GLN A 572 36.08 -9.46 19.82
C GLN A 572 36.88 -8.16 19.68
N ASN A 573 36.18 -7.02 19.68
CA ASN A 573 36.72 -5.66 19.50
C ASN A 573 37.27 -5.36 18.10
N ASP A 574 37.14 -6.27 17.13
CA ASP A 574 37.45 -5.95 15.74
C ASP A 574 36.56 -4.80 15.25
N THR A 575 37.16 -3.94 14.42
CA THR A 575 36.45 -2.91 13.67
C THR A 575 36.58 -3.21 12.18
N ILE A 576 35.46 -3.43 11.52
CA ILE A 576 35.42 -3.63 10.07
C ILE A 576 34.89 -2.35 9.44
N VAL A 577 35.56 -1.85 8.41
CA VAL A 577 35.14 -0.68 7.64
C VAL A 577 34.94 -1.07 6.19
N ILE A 578 33.79 -0.70 5.63
CA ILE A 578 33.50 -0.81 4.20
C ILE A 578 33.08 0.57 3.71
N GLU A 579 33.75 1.05 2.68
CA GLU A 579 33.38 2.26 1.95
C GLU A 579 33.01 1.89 0.51
N TYR A 580 31.96 2.50 0.00
CA TYR A 580 31.48 2.32 -1.37
C TYR A 580 30.67 3.52 -1.82
N GLU A 581 30.53 3.67 -3.13
CA GLU A 581 29.71 4.71 -3.75
C GLU A 581 28.51 4.07 -4.46
N LEU A 582 27.40 4.78 -4.45
CA LEU A 582 26.17 4.39 -5.13
C LEU A 582 26.06 5.03 -6.51
#